data_AF-L2GK31-F1
#
_entry.id   AF-L2GK31-F1
#
_cell.length_a   1.000
_cell.length_b   1.000
_cell.length_c   1.000
_cell.angle_alpha   90.00
_cell.angle_beta   90.00
_cell.angle_gamma   90.00
#
_symmetry.space_group_name_H-M   'P 1'
#
loop_
_entity.id
_entity.type
_entity.pdbx_description
1 polymer ?
#
loop_
_entity_poly.entity_id
_entity_poly.type
_entity_poly.pdbx_seq_one_letter_code
_entity_poly.pdbx_strand_id
1 'polypeptide(L)'
;MLDSLFSTDACCTATSEQEPSGVQCQSTSTPSSEYNNTPSNAASNSRVFKDTTGCFTTFLNHPEISEIINEYFERVNLPQHNEYPSIKDEIYEVVAMKLYWIANSTKGGSLKEAAIQKAKKWLCDCLHRSEPYILLIEVSEFKFNHIPIKAWKFLIDHCGTRELWISNTTIDTAALNHPDLSKMTVLYLIGVGLTKMPCLYNLTGLKHLYLGDNKIKHVNLQSYFDAETGRCNSMRNLEYLSLRGNHISKIDASIKKVFPHLHTLIVRDGKEVDMSLPLSDVKHELKDAGIELVELDEKKENGSDVKN
;
A
#
# COMPACT_ATOMS: atom_id res chain seq x y z
N MET A 1 -48.78 -19.64 27.25
CA MET A 1 -49.28 -19.16 28.55
C MET A 1 -48.20 -18.24 29.08
N LEU A 2 -48.34 -16.90 28.98
CA LEU A 2 -49.24 -16.04 29.79
C LEU A 2 -48.93 -16.26 31.27
N ASP A 3 -48.64 -15.30 32.14
CA ASP A 3 -48.52 -13.84 32.21
C ASP A 3 -47.62 -13.62 33.48
N SER A 4 -47.10 -12.47 33.92
CA SER A 4 -47.67 -11.16 34.21
C SER A 4 -46.49 -10.40 34.85
N LEU A 5 -46.05 -9.23 34.37
CA LEU A 5 -46.59 -7.89 34.62
C LEU A 5 -46.63 -7.49 36.11
N PHE A 6 -45.97 -6.37 36.44
CA PHE A 6 -46.52 -5.11 36.98
C PHE A 6 -45.40 -4.28 37.65
N SER A 7 -45.04 -3.09 37.12
CA SER A 7 -45.53 -1.74 37.49
C SER A 7 -44.68 -1.10 38.61
N THR A 8 -44.45 0.22 38.71
CA THR A 8 -45.15 1.42 38.19
C THR A 8 -44.27 2.66 38.43
N ASP A 9 -44.30 3.58 37.46
CA ASP A 9 -44.65 5.03 37.52
C ASP A 9 -43.97 6.07 38.43
N ALA A 10 -43.74 7.22 37.75
CA ALA A 10 -44.19 8.60 38.05
C ALA A 10 -43.03 9.62 38.12
N CYS A 11 -42.88 10.54 37.14
CA CYS A 11 -43.67 11.73 36.81
C CYS A 11 -43.23 12.98 37.60
N CYS A 12 -42.79 14.05 36.91
CA CYS A 12 -43.40 15.38 36.98
C CYS A 12 -42.63 16.44 36.16
N THR A 13 -43.45 17.24 35.48
CA THR A 13 -43.22 18.37 34.58
C THR A 13 -43.09 19.69 35.34
N ALA A 14 -42.36 20.69 34.80
CA ALA A 14 -42.73 22.11 34.93
C ALA A 14 -42.00 23.02 33.91
N THR A 15 -42.80 23.86 33.26
CA THR A 15 -42.52 24.95 32.31
C THR A 15 -42.23 26.30 32.99
N SER A 16 -41.48 27.20 32.35
CA SER A 16 -41.87 28.62 32.22
C SER A 16 -40.98 29.40 31.23
N GLU A 17 -41.63 30.34 30.54
CA GLU A 17 -41.17 31.23 29.45
C GLU A 17 -40.29 32.41 29.91
N GLN A 18 -39.70 33.12 28.93
CA GLN A 18 -39.78 34.60 28.73
C GLN A 18 -38.44 35.31 28.41
N GLU A 19 -38.30 35.73 27.14
CA GLU A 19 -37.43 36.82 26.61
C GLU A 19 -38.10 38.20 26.88
N PRO A 20 -37.53 39.42 26.59
CA PRO A 20 -36.48 39.78 25.62
C PRO A 20 -35.51 40.94 26.00
N SER A 21 -34.59 41.26 25.06
CA SER A 21 -33.90 42.54 24.76
C SER A 21 -32.40 42.28 24.53
N GLY A 22 -31.73 42.73 23.48
CA GLY A 22 -32.00 43.80 22.54
C GLY A 22 -30.74 44.67 22.48
N VAL A 23 -29.75 44.32 21.64
CA VAL A 23 -28.70 45.27 21.23
C VAL A 23 -28.25 44.96 19.80
N GLN A 24 -28.48 45.96 18.96
CA GLN A 24 -28.08 46.14 17.58
C GLN A 24 -26.66 46.68 17.55
N CYS A 25 -25.77 46.06 16.78
CA CYS A 25 -24.52 46.67 16.30
C CYS A 25 -24.26 46.21 14.86
N GLN A 26 -24.67 47.05 13.90
CA GLN A 26 -24.17 47.00 12.54
C GLN A 26 -22.81 47.68 12.50
N SER A 27 -21.82 47.01 11.91
CA SER A 27 -20.55 47.62 11.51
C SER A 27 -20.09 46.94 10.22
N THR A 28 -20.52 47.49 9.09
CA THR A 28 -19.95 47.18 7.78
C THR A 28 -18.66 47.96 7.61
N SER A 29 -17.54 47.24 7.64
CA SER A 29 -16.27 47.73 7.11
C SER A 29 -15.56 46.59 6.42
N THR A 30 -15.49 46.68 5.09
CA THR A 30 -14.56 45.89 4.27
C THR A 30 -13.17 46.48 4.44
N PRO A 31 -12.14 45.64 4.62
CA PRO A 31 -10.93 45.85 3.85
C PRO A 31 -10.51 44.56 3.13
N SER A 32 -10.19 44.75 1.87
CA SER A 32 -9.44 43.84 1.01
C SER A 32 -8.20 43.29 1.72
N SER A 33 -8.21 42.01 2.07
CA SER A 33 -6.98 41.29 2.42
C SER A 33 -6.46 40.61 1.16
N GLU A 34 -5.41 41.20 0.59
CA GLU A 34 -4.48 40.52 -0.31
C GLU A 34 -4.03 39.21 0.34
N TYR A 35 -4.34 38.09 -0.30
CA TYR A 35 -3.78 36.79 0.08
C TYR A 35 -2.30 36.78 -0.31
N ASN A 36 -1.47 37.34 0.57
CA ASN A 36 -0.04 37.08 0.58
C ASN A 36 0.19 35.62 0.98
N ASN A 37 0.12 34.74 -0.01
CA ASN A 37 0.62 33.36 0.08
C ASN A 37 2.15 33.39 0.14
N THR A 38 2.70 33.85 1.25
CA THR A 38 4.07 33.49 1.62
C THR A 38 3.98 32.08 2.19
N PRO A 39 4.68 31.08 1.62
CA PRO A 39 4.72 29.74 2.23
C PRO A 39 5.36 29.90 3.59
N SER A 40 4.58 29.75 4.66
CA SER A 40 5.14 29.76 6.00
C SER A 40 6.15 28.61 6.07
N ASN A 41 7.38 28.92 6.44
CA ASN A 41 8.41 27.99 6.90
C ASN A 41 7.97 27.32 8.22
N ALA A 42 6.78 26.71 8.21
CA ALA A 42 6.26 25.92 9.31
C ALA A 42 6.93 24.55 9.23
N ALA A 43 7.68 24.23 10.28
CA ALA A 43 8.24 22.93 10.65
C ALA A 43 8.29 21.91 9.52
N SER A 44 9.51 21.64 9.03
CA SER A 44 9.86 20.52 8.14
C SER A 44 9.09 19.24 8.52
N ASN A 45 7.89 19.07 7.96
CA ASN A 45 7.22 17.79 7.93
C ASN A 45 8.17 16.90 7.15
N SER A 46 8.66 15.85 7.83
CA SER A 46 9.69 14.98 7.29
C SER A 46 9.24 14.51 5.91
N ARG A 47 9.95 14.93 4.85
CA ARG A 47 9.70 14.48 3.47
C ARG A 47 9.64 12.96 3.45
N VAL A 48 8.72 12.36 2.70
CA VAL A 48 8.64 10.91 2.53
C VAL A 48 9.83 10.41 1.72
N PHE A 49 10.19 11.14 0.66
CA PHE A 49 11.20 10.73 -0.31
C PHE A 49 12.52 11.49 -0.14
N LYS A 50 13.64 10.78 -0.29
CA LYS A 50 14.98 11.34 -0.41
C LYS A 50 15.23 11.73 -1.86
N ASP A 51 15.04 12.99 -2.15
CA ASP A 51 15.31 13.56 -3.48
C ASP A 51 16.74 14.12 -3.56
N THR A 52 17.69 13.26 -3.92
CA THR A 52 19.11 13.64 -3.98
C THR A 52 19.45 14.57 -5.14
N THR A 53 18.62 14.62 -6.19
CA THR A 53 18.86 15.46 -7.37
C THR A 53 18.13 16.80 -7.28
N GLY A 54 17.16 16.94 -6.38
CA GLY A 54 16.31 18.12 -6.29
C GLY A 54 15.22 18.16 -7.37
N CYS A 55 15.18 17.20 -8.30
CA CYS A 55 14.24 17.21 -9.41
C CYS A 55 12.80 16.96 -8.94
N PHE A 56 12.60 16.01 -8.03
CA PHE A 56 11.27 15.72 -7.50
C PHE A 56 10.76 16.86 -6.62
N THR A 57 11.62 17.45 -5.82
CA THR A 57 11.32 18.62 -4.97
C THR A 57 10.97 19.83 -5.83
N THR A 58 11.70 20.05 -6.93
CA THR A 58 11.37 21.11 -7.89
C THR A 58 10.02 20.88 -8.55
N PHE A 59 9.71 19.63 -8.94
CA PHE A 59 8.40 19.25 -9.48
C PHE A 59 7.27 19.49 -8.46
N LEU A 60 7.47 19.00 -7.24
CA LEU A 60 6.51 19.09 -6.14
C LEU A 60 6.18 20.53 -5.77
N ASN A 61 7.19 21.41 -5.78
CA ASN A 61 7.03 22.83 -5.45
C ASN A 61 6.51 23.67 -6.63
N HIS A 62 6.26 23.07 -7.81
CA HIS A 62 5.71 23.81 -8.93
C HIS A 62 4.25 24.22 -8.63
N PRO A 63 3.86 25.50 -8.77
CA PRO A 63 2.53 25.97 -8.39
C PRO A 63 1.39 25.19 -9.05
N GLU A 64 1.50 24.95 -10.37
CA GLU A 64 0.48 24.18 -11.10
C GLU A 64 0.33 22.73 -10.62
N ILE A 65 1.43 22.08 -10.20
CA ILE A 65 1.36 20.73 -9.64
C ILE A 65 0.60 20.77 -8.31
N SER A 66 0.83 21.81 -7.51
CA SER A 66 0.08 22.01 -6.26
C SER A 66 -1.41 22.23 -6.49
N GLU A 67 -1.77 23.05 -7.47
CA GLU A 67 -3.16 23.27 -7.86
C GLU A 67 -3.84 21.96 -8.31
N ILE A 68 -3.17 21.20 -9.18
CA ILE A 68 -3.66 19.90 -9.68
C ILE A 68 -3.93 18.92 -8.52
N ILE A 69 -3.01 18.79 -7.57
CA ILE A 69 -3.17 17.87 -6.43
C ILE A 69 -4.28 18.36 -5.48
N ASN A 70 -4.38 19.65 -5.22
CA ASN A 70 -5.43 20.19 -4.36
C ASN A 70 -6.82 20.02 -5.00
N GLU A 71 -6.96 20.28 -6.29
CA GLU A 71 -8.19 20.04 -7.04
C GLU A 71 -8.61 18.57 -6.96
N TYR A 72 -7.64 17.65 -7.10
CA TYR A 72 -7.87 16.22 -6.88
C TYR A 72 -8.43 15.96 -5.48
N PHE A 73 -7.75 16.46 -4.44
CA PHE A 73 -8.13 16.23 -3.04
C PHE A 73 -9.52 16.76 -2.70
N GLU A 74 -9.91 17.91 -3.24
CA GLU A 74 -11.25 18.46 -3.08
C GLU A 74 -12.30 17.57 -3.75
N ARG A 75 -12.06 17.12 -4.99
CA ARG A 75 -13.02 16.30 -5.74
C ARG A 75 -13.26 14.93 -5.10
N VAL A 76 -12.22 14.32 -4.53
CA VAL A 76 -12.35 13.05 -3.79
C VAL A 76 -12.71 13.25 -2.32
N ASN A 77 -13.03 14.49 -1.91
CA ASN A 77 -13.46 14.86 -0.56
C ASN A 77 -12.48 14.48 0.56
N LEU A 78 -11.17 14.41 0.28
CA LEU A 78 -10.18 14.01 1.30
C LEU A 78 -10.22 14.86 2.58
N PRO A 79 -10.39 16.19 2.50
CA PRO A 79 -10.47 17.04 3.70
C PRO A 79 -11.60 16.69 4.67
N GLN A 80 -12.63 15.95 4.22
CA GLN A 80 -13.74 15.54 5.08
C GLN A 80 -13.42 14.31 5.95
N HIS A 81 -12.30 13.62 5.70
CA HIS A 81 -11.88 12.47 6.48
C HIS A 81 -11.08 12.89 7.71
N ASN A 82 -11.49 12.43 8.90
CA ASN A 82 -10.87 12.81 10.18
C ASN A 82 -9.37 12.53 10.27
N GLU A 83 -8.87 11.48 9.60
CA GLU A 83 -7.45 11.12 9.61
C GLU A 83 -6.61 12.06 8.74
N TYR A 84 -7.21 12.63 7.69
CA TYR A 84 -6.51 13.35 6.62
C TYR A 84 -5.61 14.50 7.11
N PRO A 85 -6.04 15.42 8.01
CA PRO A 85 -5.19 16.53 8.44
C PRO A 85 -3.84 16.09 9.02
N SER A 86 -3.79 14.93 9.69
CA SER A 86 -2.58 14.43 10.34
C SER A 86 -1.57 13.76 9.40
N ILE A 87 -2.01 13.38 8.18
CA ILE A 87 -1.21 12.65 7.19
C ILE A 87 -1.21 13.31 5.81
N LYS A 88 -1.79 14.52 5.71
CA LYS A 88 -1.98 15.27 4.47
C LYS A 88 -0.70 15.37 3.65
N ASP A 89 0.43 15.68 4.30
CA ASP A 89 1.68 15.91 3.58
C ASP A 89 2.27 14.62 3.00
N GLU A 90 2.11 13.48 3.70
CA GLU A 90 2.52 12.18 3.16
C GLU A 90 1.64 11.77 1.97
N ILE A 91 0.33 11.97 2.07
CA ILE A 91 -0.60 11.71 0.96
C ILE A 91 -0.23 12.59 -0.23
N TYR A 92 0.01 13.88 0.02
CA TYR A 92 0.41 14.86 -0.99
C TYR A 92 1.69 14.43 -1.72
N GLU A 93 2.74 14.06 -0.99
CA GLU A 93 3.99 13.59 -1.60
C GLU A 93 3.84 12.28 -2.36
N VAL A 94 3.05 11.32 -1.85
CA VAL A 94 2.81 10.05 -2.54
C VAL A 94 2.05 10.27 -3.86
N VAL A 95 1.01 11.12 -3.85
CA VAL A 95 0.26 11.46 -5.07
C VAL A 95 1.13 12.25 -6.05
N ALA A 96 1.92 13.20 -5.56
CA ALA A 96 2.88 13.92 -6.38
C ALA A 96 3.92 13.00 -7.03
N MET A 97 4.41 11.98 -6.31
CA MET A 97 5.32 10.98 -6.86
C MET A 97 4.69 10.23 -8.03
N LYS A 98 3.41 9.88 -7.94
CA LYS A 98 2.69 9.26 -9.07
C LYS A 98 2.63 10.19 -10.28
N LEU A 99 2.27 11.46 -10.07
CA LEU A 99 2.23 12.46 -11.13
C LEU A 99 3.62 12.70 -11.75
N TYR A 100 4.67 12.70 -10.94
CA TYR A 100 6.05 12.82 -11.38
C TYR A 100 6.44 11.69 -12.35
N TRP A 101 6.06 10.44 -12.05
CA TRP A 101 6.29 9.30 -12.95
C TRP A 101 5.55 9.43 -14.28
N ILE A 102 4.31 9.90 -14.24
CA ILE A 102 3.53 10.18 -15.45
C ILE A 102 4.20 11.26 -16.29
N ALA A 103 4.65 12.33 -15.64
CA ALA A 103 5.34 13.46 -16.25
C ALA A 103 6.69 13.06 -16.88
N ASN A 104 7.48 12.21 -16.20
CA ASN A 104 8.84 11.84 -16.62
C ASN A 104 8.97 10.64 -17.57
N SER A 105 7.89 9.90 -17.82
CA SER A 105 7.93 8.78 -18.79
C SER A 105 8.23 9.20 -20.24
N THR A 106 8.27 10.51 -20.54
CA THR A 106 8.78 11.03 -21.82
C THR A 106 10.27 11.33 -21.74
N LYS A 107 11.10 10.49 -22.37
CA LYS A 107 12.56 10.67 -22.47
C LYS A 107 12.90 12.07 -23.01
N GLY A 108 13.43 12.95 -22.16
CA GLY A 108 13.89 14.28 -22.58
C GLY A 108 14.03 15.24 -21.42
N GLY A 109 15.14 15.13 -20.69
CA GLY A 109 15.42 15.87 -19.45
C GLY A 109 15.17 17.37 -19.53
N SER A 110 14.08 17.78 -18.89
CA SER A 110 13.83 19.00 -18.10
C SER A 110 12.34 18.98 -17.74
N LEU A 111 11.92 19.57 -16.63
CA LEU A 111 10.49 19.82 -16.37
C LEU A 111 9.99 20.76 -17.48
N LYS A 112 9.46 20.21 -18.57
CA LYS A 112 8.88 21.00 -19.66
C LYS A 112 7.39 21.15 -19.37
N GLU A 113 6.82 22.26 -19.80
CA GLU A 113 5.37 22.51 -19.83
C GLU A 113 4.55 21.26 -20.24
N ALA A 114 5.05 20.52 -21.24
CA ALA A 114 4.46 19.26 -21.70
C ALA A 114 4.27 18.19 -20.61
N ALA A 115 5.18 18.13 -19.63
CA ALA A 115 5.15 17.18 -18.53
C ALA A 115 4.04 17.53 -17.53
N ILE A 116 3.84 18.83 -17.24
CA ILE A 116 2.76 19.34 -16.40
C ILE A 116 1.40 19.11 -17.08
N GLN A 117 1.29 19.46 -18.37
CA GLN A 117 0.07 19.21 -19.15
C GLN A 117 -0.29 17.73 -19.20
N LYS A 118 0.69 16.83 -19.21
CA LYS A 118 0.46 15.38 -19.16
C LYS A 118 -0.05 14.93 -17.79
N ALA A 119 0.52 15.44 -16.69
CA ALA A 119 0.02 15.17 -15.34
C ALA A 119 -1.43 15.67 -15.18
N LYS A 120 -1.71 16.89 -15.64
CA LYS A 120 -3.06 17.47 -15.66
C LYS A 120 -4.04 16.62 -16.45
N LYS A 121 -3.68 16.25 -17.69
CA LYS A 121 -4.51 15.40 -18.54
C LYS A 121 -4.82 14.06 -17.87
N TRP A 122 -3.82 13.39 -17.31
CA TRP A 122 -4.02 12.12 -16.62
C TRP A 122 -5.00 12.26 -15.46
N LEU A 123 -4.85 13.31 -14.64
CA LEU A 123 -5.75 13.54 -13.52
C LEU A 123 -7.18 13.82 -14.01
N CYS A 124 -7.36 14.65 -15.04
CA CYS A 124 -8.65 14.86 -15.66
C CYS A 124 -9.26 13.54 -16.14
N ASP A 125 -8.49 12.71 -16.85
CA ASP A 125 -8.97 11.41 -17.35
C ASP A 125 -9.40 10.48 -16.19
N CYS A 126 -8.65 10.46 -15.08
CA CYS A 126 -9.02 9.73 -13.87
C CYS A 126 -10.30 10.25 -13.22
N LEU A 127 -10.53 11.56 -13.21
CA LEU A 127 -11.71 12.18 -12.60
C LEU A 127 -12.99 12.00 -13.42
N HIS A 128 -12.88 11.78 -14.74
CA HIS A 128 -14.04 11.57 -15.62
C HIS A 128 -14.45 10.10 -15.74
N ARG A 129 -13.57 9.17 -15.40
CA ARG A 129 -13.92 7.75 -15.33
C ARG A 129 -14.59 7.50 -13.99
N SER A 130 -15.74 6.82 -13.99
CA SER A 130 -16.39 6.31 -12.77
C SER A 130 -15.59 5.18 -12.07
N GLU A 131 -14.28 5.10 -12.35
CA GLU A 131 -13.32 4.12 -11.87
C GLU A 131 -12.57 4.67 -10.64
N PRO A 132 -11.90 3.82 -9.84
CA PRO A 132 -11.09 4.29 -8.72
C PRO A 132 -10.09 5.36 -9.15
N TYR A 133 -10.12 6.50 -8.48
CA TYR A 133 -9.41 7.71 -8.90
C TYR A 133 -7.89 7.52 -8.99
N ILE A 134 -7.30 6.70 -8.11
CA ILE A 134 -5.91 6.27 -8.19
C ILE A 134 -5.83 4.77 -7.89
N LEU A 135 -6.04 3.94 -8.91
CA LEU A 135 -5.97 2.47 -8.77
C LEU A 135 -4.56 2.00 -8.34
N LEU A 136 -3.52 2.59 -8.93
CA LEU A 136 -2.12 2.21 -8.79
C LEU A 136 -1.27 3.37 -8.24
N ILE A 137 -0.62 3.13 -7.10
CA ILE A 137 0.42 3.99 -6.54
C ILE A 137 1.79 3.45 -6.92
N GLU A 138 2.66 4.33 -7.42
CA GLU A 138 4.00 3.99 -7.87
C GLU A 138 5.02 4.88 -7.17
N VAL A 139 5.91 4.25 -6.40
CA VAL A 139 6.87 4.89 -5.49
C VAL A 139 8.27 4.32 -5.71
N SER A 140 8.74 4.44 -6.95
CA SER A 140 9.97 3.83 -7.46
C SER A 140 11.17 4.78 -7.48
N GLU A 141 12.38 4.23 -7.51
CA GLU A 141 13.70 4.90 -7.68
C GLU A 141 14.15 5.87 -6.58
N PHE A 142 13.23 6.42 -5.79
CA PHE A 142 13.57 7.28 -4.66
C PHE A 142 13.71 6.47 -3.38
N LYS A 143 14.77 6.74 -2.60
CA LYS A 143 14.90 6.18 -1.25
C LYS A 143 13.87 6.83 -0.33
N PHE A 144 13.34 6.07 0.62
CA PHE A 144 12.46 6.60 1.65
C PHE A 144 13.25 7.23 2.80
N ASN A 145 12.78 8.36 3.33
CA ASN A 145 13.13 8.79 4.69
C ASN A 145 12.38 7.93 5.71
N HIS A 146 11.10 7.68 5.44
CA HIS A 146 10.24 6.76 6.17
C HIS A 146 9.20 6.17 5.22
N ILE A 147 8.65 5.00 5.57
CA ILE A 147 7.64 4.32 4.77
C ILE A 147 6.27 4.94 5.10
N PRO A 148 5.54 5.52 4.12
CA PRO A 148 4.30 6.27 4.35
C PRO A 148 3.08 5.33 4.49
N ILE A 149 3.15 4.37 5.41
CA ILE A 149 2.12 3.32 5.60
C ILE A 149 0.74 3.92 5.84
N LYS A 150 0.65 5.00 6.62
CA LYS A 150 -0.63 5.67 6.92
C LYS A 150 -1.23 6.30 5.67
N ALA A 151 -0.42 6.95 4.83
CA ALA A 151 -0.88 7.49 3.56
C ALA A 151 -1.35 6.39 2.60
N TRP A 152 -0.61 5.27 2.50
CA TRP A 152 -1.03 4.14 1.66
C TRP A 152 -2.36 3.54 2.14
N LYS A 153 -2.51 3.32 3.45
CA LYS A 153 -3.78 2.87 4.05
C LYS A 153 -4.93 3.82 3.67
N PHE A 154 -4.73 5.12 3.87
CA PHE A 154 -5.73 6.13 3.58
C PHE A 154 -6.16 6.11 2.10
N LEU A 155 -5.21 6.03 1.17
CA LEU A 155 -5.48 5.95 -0.27
C LEU A 155 -6.23 4.65 -0.64
N ILE A 156 -5.87 3.53 -0.02
CA ILE A 156 -6.56 2.25 -0.21
C ILE A 156 -8.01 2.32 0.29
N ASP A 157 -8.22 2.93 1.46
CA ASP A 157 -9.52 3.02 2.11
C ASP A 157 -10.47 4.01 1.46
N HIS A 158 -9.96 5.13 0.96
CA HIS A 158 -10.77 6.28 0.57
C HIS A 158 -10.62 6.68 -0.91
N CYS A 159 -9.53 6.30 -1.58
CA CYS A 159 -9.26 6.68 -2.99
C CYS A 159 -9.40 5.51 -3.98
N GLY A 160 -9.76 4.31 -3.50
CA GLY A 160 -9.91 3.14 -4.35
C GLY A 160 -8.60 2.53 -4.82
N THR A 161 -7.47 2.89 -4.22
CA THR A 161 -6.17 2.26 -4.53
C THR A 161 -6.19 0.77 -4.21
N ARG A 162 -5.74 -0.05 -5.16
CA ARG A 162 -5.66 -1.52 -5.02
C ARG A 162 -4.29 -2.09 -5.37
N GLU A 163 -3.45 -1.29 -6.02
CA GLU A 163 -2.15 -1.70 -6.49
C GLU A 163 -1.06 -0.79 -5.93
N LEU A 164 0.02 -1.40 -5.45
CA LEU A 164 1.21 -0.70 -4.98
C LEU A 164 2.43 -1.20 -5.74
N TRP A 165 3.14 -0.28 -6.38
CA TRP A 165 4.36 -0.56 -7.10
C TRP A 165 5.55 0.14 -6.46
N ILE A 166 6.52 -0.67 -6.04
CA ILE A 166 7.76 -0.22 -5.44
C ILE A 166 8.89 -0.88 -6.22
N SER A 167 9.70 -0.08 -6.91
CA SER A 167 10.86 -0.62 -7.60
C SER A 167 12.13 0.20 -7.48
N ASN A 168 13.28 -0.47 -7.59
CA ASN A 168 14.61 0.16 -7.59
C ASN A 168 14.88 1.03 -6.36
N THR A 169 14.34 0.64 -5.20
CA THR A 169 14.55 1.31 -3.91
C THR A 169 14.56 0.28 -2.77
N THR A 170 15.09 0.64 -1.61
CA THR A 170 15.10 -0.25 -0.44
C THR A 170 13.83 -0.07 0.37
N ILE A 171 13.21 -1.18 0.79
CA ILE A 171 12.04 -1.18 1.67
C ILE A 171 12.19 -2.22 2.77
N ASP A 172 11.76 -1.85 3.98
CA ASP A 172 11.48 -2.83 5.03
C ASP A 172 10.11 -3.46 4.77
N THR A 173 10.10 -4.69 4.26
CA THR A 173 8.86 -5.40 3.94
C THR A 173 8.04 -5.77 5.17
N ALA A 174 8.63 -5.75 6.39
CA ALA A 174 7.85 -5.97 7.60
C ALA A 174 6.81 -4.87 7.80
N ALA A 175 7.13 -3.63 7.40
CA ALA A 175 6.18 -2.51 7.45
C ALA A 175 4.96 -2.72 6.53
N LEU A 176 5.11 -3.49 5.45
CA LEU A 176 4.01 -3.83 4.54
C LEU A 176 3.06 -4.88 5.14
N ASN A 177 3.48 -5.63 6.16
CA ASN A 177 2.63 -6.66 6.79
C ASN A 177 1.63 -6.04 7.78
N HIS A 178 1.14 -4.83 7.51
CA HIS A 178 0.15 -4.13 8.31
C HIS A 178 -1.26 -4.63 7.94
N PRO A 179 -2.10 -5.07 8.90
CA PRO A 179 -3.41 -5.68 8.61
C PRO A 179 -4.38 -4.75 7.86
N ASP A 180 -4.25 -3.44 8.06
CA ASP A 180 -5.11 -2.45 7.40
C ASP A 180 -4.83 -2.26 5.90
N LEU A 181 -3.76 -2.87 5.35
CA LEU A 181 -3.52 -2.88 3.91
C LEU A 181 -4.24 -4.05 3.20
N SER A 182 -5.16 -4.74 3.90
CA SER A 182 -5.87 -5.94 3.43
C SER A 182 -6.72 -5.74 2.17
N LYS A 183 -7.12 -4.52 1.82
CA LYS A 183 -7.86 -4.24 0.56
C LYS A 183 -6.94 -4.17 -0.68
N MET A 184 -5.63 -4.18 -0.51
CA MET A 184 -4.67 -4.20 -1.61
C MET A 184 -4.68 -5.57 -2.29
N THR A 185 -4.79 -5.58 -3.62
CA THR A 185 -4.90 -6.82 -4.42
C THR A 185 -3.64 -7.12 -5.21
N VAL A 186 -2.82 -6.10 -5.51
CA VAL A 186 -1.59 -6.26 -6.29
C VAL A 186 -0.42 -5.55 -5.62
N LEU A 187 0.71 -6.23 -5.50
CA LEU A 187 1.94 -5.68 -4.96
C LEU A 187 3.13 -6.01 -5.86
N TYR A 188 3.84 -4.97 -6.29
CA TYR A 188 5.10 -5.07 -7.00
C TYR A 188 6.25 -4.63 -6.09
N LEU A 189 7.20 -5.51 -5.86
CA LEU A 189 8.46 -5.28 -5.14
C LEU A 189 9.62 -5.64 -6.07
N ILE A 190 9.86 -4.82 -7.09
CA ILE A 190 10.81 -5.14 -8.18
C ILE A 190 12.18 -4.53 -7.91
N GLY A 191 13.25 -5.32 -7.88
CA GLY A 191 14.59 -4.75 -7.70
C GLY A 191 14.79 -4.02 -6.37
N VAL A 192 14.04 -4.40 -5.33
CA VAL A 192 14.13 -3.77 -4.00
C VAL A 192 15.21 -4.41 -3.10
N GLY A 193 15.98 -5.35 -3.67
CA GLY A 193 17.13 -5.96 -3.02
C GLY A 193 16.78 -7.10 -2.06
N LEU A 194 15.59 -7.70 -2.16
CA LEU A 194 15.19 -8.82 -1.29
C LEU A 194 16.14 -10.00 -1.47
N THR A 195 16.64 -10.53 -0.37
CA THR A 195 17.46 -11.75 -0.35
C THR A 195 16.69 -12.98 0.14
N LYS A 196 15.51 -12.76 0.71
CA LYS A 196 14.60 -13.76 1.26
C LYS A 196 13.17 -13.44 0.82
N MET A 197 12.29 -14.43 0.90
CA MET A 197 10.85 -14.20 0.73
C MET A 197 10.33 -13.27 1.83
N PRO A 198 9.55 -12.22 1.50
CA PRO A 198 8.91 -11.38 2.49
C PRO A 198 7.72 -12.14 3.11
N CYS A 199 7.51 -11.97 4.42
CA CYS A 199 6.37 -12.57 5.11
C CYS A 199 5.19 -11.57 5.14
N LEU A 200 4.19 -11.79 4.29
CA LEU A 200 3.12 -10.83 3.99
C LEU A 200 1.71 -11.35 4.29
N TYR A 201 1.57 -12.27 5.25
CA TYR A 201 0.30 -12.97 5.51
C TYR A 201 -0.84 -12.07 6.01
N ASN A 202 -0.55 -10.86 6.52
CA ASN A 202 -1.59 -9.90 6.90
C ASN A 202 -2.21 -9.17 5.70
N LEU A 203 -1.59 -9.25 4.52
CA LEU A 203 -2.15 -8.73 3.26
C LEU A 203 -3.21 -9.70 2.72
N THR A 204 -4.30 -9.85 3.46
CA THR A 204 -5.28 -10.91 3.23
C THR A 204 -6.01 -10.79 1.89
N GLY A 205 -6.14 -9.60 1.30
CA GLY A 205 -6.72 -9.41 -0.04
C GLY A 205 -5.73 -9.53 -1.19
N LEU A 206 -4.44 -9.77 -0.93
CA LEU A 206 -3.42 -9.81 -1.98
C LEU A 206 -3.61 -11.02 -2.90
N LYS A 207 -3.80 -10.75 -4.19
CA LYS A 207 -3.98 -11.74 -5.26
C LYS A 207 -2.72 -11.95 -6.07
N HIS A 208 -2.03 -10.86 -6.41
CA HIS A 208 -0.86 -10.90 -7.26
C HIS A 208 0.35 -10.31 -6.54
N LEU A 209 1.44 -11.07 -6.50
CA LEU A 209 2.70 -10.64 -5.91
C LEU A 209 3.83 -10.76 -6.94
N TYR A 210 4.49 -9.64 -7.21
CA TYR A 210 5.62 -9.58 -8.12
C TYR A 210 6.89 -9.24 -7.34
N LEU A 211 7.83 -10.19 -7.29
CA LEU A 211 9.13 -10.05 -6.61
C LEU A 211 10.29 -10.07 -7.62
N GLY A 212 10.06 -9.51 -8.81
CA GLY A 212 11.01 -9.54 -9.91
C GLY A 212 12.35 -8.86 -9.60
N ASP A 213 13.42 -9.30 -10.26
CA ASP A 213 14.74 -8.65 -10.25
C ASP A 213 15.35 -8.44 -8.85
N ASN A 214 15.00 -9.28 -7.89
CA ASN A 214 15.58 -9.29 -6.55
C ASN A 214 16.79 -10.24 -6.47
N LYS A 215 17.24 -10.56 -5.24
CA LYS A 215 18.40 -11.40 -4.94
C LYS A 215 17.99 -12.68 -4.19
N ILE A 216 16.75 -13.15 -4.39
CA ILE A 216 16.24 -14.35 -3.72
C ILE A 216 16.88 -15.58 -4.37
N LYS A 217 17.59 -16.38 -3.57
CA LYS A 217 18.22 -17.63 -4.04
C LYS A 217 17.45 -18.87 -3.61
N HIS A 218 16.76 -18.77 -2.48
CA HIS A 218 15.97 -19.84 -1.90
C HIS A 218 14.62 -19.27 -1.45
N VAL A 219 13.53 -19.83 -1.97
CA VAL A 219 12.16 -19.56 -1.51
C VAL A 219 11.92 -20.37 -0.24
N ASN A 220 12.45 -19.88 0.87
CA ASN A 220 12.20 -20.43 2.20
C ASN A 220 10.93 -19.80 2.78
N LEU A 221 10.01 -20.62 3.26
CA LEU A 221 8.70 -20.16 3.74
C LEU A 221 8.49 -20.38 5.25
N GLN A 222 9.55 -20.69 6.00
CA GLN A 222 9.47 -20.97 7.42
C GLN A 222 8.87 -19.81 8.23
N SER A 223 9.07 -18.56 7.78
CA SER A 223 8.50 -17.37 8.44
C SER A 223 6.96 -17.30 8.40
N TYR A 224 6.32 -18.12 7.57
CA TYR A 224 4.86 -18.25 7.52
C TYR A 224 4.32 -19.23 8.57
N PHE A 225 5.18 -19.94 9.28
CA PHE A 225 4.79 -20.88 10.31
C PHE A 225 5.01 -20.27 11.69
N ASP A 226 3.97 -20.31 12.50
CA ASP A 226 4.08 -19.99 13.92
C ASP A 226 5.03 -20.99 14.60
N ALA A 227 6.01 -20.47 15.35
CA ALA A 227 7.10 -21.29 15.89
C ALA A 227 6.65 -22.21 17.03
N GLU A 228 5.59 -21.84 17.75
CA GLU A 228 5.09 -22.59 18.92
C GLU A 228 4.07 -23.64 18.51
N THR A 229 3.12 -23.25 17.66
CA THR A 229 1.99 -24.09 17.27
C THR A 229 2.22 -24.85 15.96
N GLY A 230 3.24 -24.47 15.18
CA GLY A 230 3.47 -24.99 13.83
C GLY A 230 2.37 -24.59 12.83
N ARG A 231 1.45 -23.70 13.23
CA ARG A 231 0.33 -23.28 12.40
C ARG A 231 0.82 -22.40 11.25
N CYS A 232 0.35 -22.70 10.04
CA CYS A 232 0.65 -21.91 8.85
C CYS A 232 -0.26 -20.68 8.76
N ASN A 233 0.33 -19.50 8.66
CA ASN A 233 -0.31 -18.25 8.31
C ASN A 233 -0.41 -18.13 6.78
N SER A 234 -1.32 -18.90 6.19
CA SER A 234 -1.49 -19.01 4.73
C SER A 234 -1.95 -17.69 4.07
N MET A 235 -1.37 -17.35 2.92
CA MET A 235 -1.87 -16.28 2.03
C MET A 235 -2.87 -16.86 1.04
N ARG A 236 -4.10 -17.10 1.51
CA ARG A 236 -5.11 -17.88 0.79
C ARG A 236 -5.61 -17.26 -0.50
N ASN A 237 -5.49 -15.94 -0.66
CA ASN A 237 -6.00 -15.26 -1.85
C ASN A 237 -4.93 -15.07 -2.92
N LEU A 238 -3.68 -15.48 -2.66
CA LEU A 238 -2.60 -15.32 -3.63
C LEU A 238 -2.79 -16.34 -4.77
N GLU A 239 -3.07 -15.80 -5.97
CA GLU A 239 -3.36 -16.55 -7.19
C GLU A 239 -2.16 -16.53 -8.16
N TYR A 240 -1.32 -15.49 -8.08
CA TYR A 240 -0.17 -15.28 -8.95
C TYR A 240 1.07 -14.83 -8.18
N LEU A 241 2.19 -15.52 -8.40
CA LEU A 241 3.50 -15.17 -7.84
C LEU A 241 4.55 -15.11 -8.95
N SER A 242 5.19 -13.95 -9.13
CA SER A 242 6.33 -13.81 -10.03
C SER A 242 7.63 -13.61 -9.28
N LEU A 243 8.59 -14.48 -9.58
CA LEU A 243 9.96 -14.47 -9.07
C LEU A 243 10.99 -14.27 -10.19
N ARG A 244 10.53 -13.78 -11.35
CA ARG A 244 11.38 -13.53 -12.54
C ARG A 244 12.62 -12.71 -12.18
N GLY A 245 13.76 -12.98 -12.81
CA GLY A 245 14.99 -12.21 -12.58
C GLY A 245 15.68 -12.49 -11.24
N ASN A 246 15.19 -13.42 -10.43
CA ASN A 246 15.90 -13.95 -9.27
C ASN A 246 16.75 -15.18 -9.66
N HIS A 247 17.85 -15.42 -8.94
CA HIS A 247 18.70 -16.60 -9.10
C HIS A 247 18.25 -17.76 -8.20
N ILE A 248 16.98 -18.13 -8.29
CA ILE A 248 16.41 -19.19 -7.45
C ILE A 248 16.99 -20.54 -7.86
N SER A 249 17.43 -21.32 -6.87
CA SER A 249 17.87 -22.71 -7.03
C SER A 249 17.05 -23.70 -6.21
N LYS A 250 16.32 -23.22 -5.19
CA LYS A 250 15.53 -24.06 -4.27
C LYS A 250 14.19 -23.41 -3.94
N ILE A 251 13.14 -24.23 -3.82
CA ILE A 251 11.82 -23.84 -3.31
C ILE A 251 11.39 -24.84 -2.24
N ASP A 252 10.84 -24.32 -1.15
CA ASP A 252 10.27 -25.10 -0.05
C ASP A 252 8.99 -25.83 -0.49
N ALA A 253 8.90 -27.13 -0.21
CA ALA A 253 7.75 -27.98 -0.53
C ALA A 253 6.44 -27.51 0.14
N SER A 254 6.54 -26.71 1.21
CA SER A 254 5.40 -26.08 1.87
C SER A 254 4.73 -24.98 1.05
N ILE A 255 5.21 -24.64 -0.15
CA ILE A 255 4.64 -23.60 -1.02
C ILE A 255 3.14 -23.75 -1.24
N LYS A 256 2.61 -24.98 -1.43
CA LYS A 256 1.17 -25.22 -1.55
C LYS A 256 0.40 -25.07 -0.23
N LYS A 257 1.06 -25.22 0.91
CA LYS A 257 0.47 -24.99 2.24
C LYS A 257 0.36 -23.49 2.53
N VAL A 258 1.38 -22.72 2.14
CA VAL A 258 1.41 -21.27 2.32
C VAL A 258 0.52 -20.55 1.30
N PHE A 259 0.52 -21.00 0.05
CA PHE A 259 -0.27 -20.43 -1.05
C PHE A 259 -1.21 -21.48 -1.65
N PRO A 260 -2.29 -21.84 -0.94
CA PRO A 260 -3.17 -22.96 -1.34
C PRO A 260 -3.96 -22.73 -2.64
N HIS A 261 -4.12 -21.48 -3.08
CA HIS A 261 -4.81 -21.13 -4.32
C HIS A 261 -3.87 -20.51 -5.36
N LEU A 262 -2.56 -20.70 -5.22
CA LEU A 262 -1.61 -20.26 -6.23
C LEU A 262 -1.84 -21.07 -7.51
N HIS A 263 -2.12 -20.37 -8.61
CA HIS A 263 -2.32 -20.97 -9.93
C HIS A 263 -1.07 -20.84 -10.79
N THR A 264 -0.48 -19.65 -10.80
CA THR A 264 0.67 -19.35 -11.65
C THR A 264 1.87 -18.96 -10.79
N LEU A 265 2.98 -19.69 -10.99
CA LEU A 265 4.29 -19.32 -10.48
C LEU A 265 5.23 -19.03 -11.65
N ILE A 266 5.68 -17.79 -11.78
CA ILE A 266 6.72 -17.42 -12.76
C ILE A 266 8.09 -17.48 -12.10
N VAL A 267 8.99 -18.27 -12.65
CA VAL A 267 10.37 -18.44 -12.15
C VAL A 267 11.40 -17.87 -13.13
N ARG A 268 12.62 -18.43 -13.12
CA ARG A 268 13.75 -18.01 -13.94
C ARG A 268 13.36 -17.95 -15.43
N ASP A 269 13.88 -16.93 -16.11
CA ASP A 269 13.68 -16.67 -17.55
C ASP A 269 12.21 -16.52 -17.99
N GLY A 270 11.31 -16.26 -17.03
CA GLY A 270 9.88 -16.13 -17.30
C GLY A 270 9.17 -17.46 -17.50
N LYS A 271 9.81 -18.59 -17.16
CA LYS A 271 9.14 -19.90 -17.21
C LYS A 271 7.97 -19.91 -16.22
N GLU A 272 6.81 -20.29 -16.74
CA GLU A 272 5.60 -20.51 -15.97
C GLU A 272 5.56 -21.96 -15.45
N VAL A 273 5.15 -22.08 -14.18
CA VAL A 273 4.90 -23.36 -13.50
C VAL A 273 3.44 -23.35 -13.06
N ASP A 274 2.69 -24.36 -13.47
CA ASP A 274 1.28 -24.50 -13.13
C ASP A 274 1.15 -25.10 -11.72
N MET A 275 0.80 -24.23 -10.77
CA MET A 275 0.68 -24.59 -9.36
C MET A 275 -0.65 -25.27 -9.04
N SER A 276 -1.58 -25.39 -10.00
CA SER A 276 -2.80 -26.20 -9.86
C SER A 276 -2.54 -27.71 -9.96
N LEU A 277 -1.42 -28.12 -10.58
CA LEU A 277 -1.05 -29.53 -10.74
C LEU A 277 -0.70 -30.23 -9.42
N PRO A 278 -0.77 -31.57 -9.32
CA PRO A 278 -0.22 -32.32 -8.18
C PRO A 278 1.24 -31.94 -7.85
N LEU A 279 1.64 -32.05 -6.58
CA LEU A 279 2.99 -31.65 -6.14
C LEU A 279 4.12 -32.42 -6.86
N SER A 280 3.87 -33.67 -7.28
CA SER A 280 4.79 -34.47 -8.11
C SER A 280 5.11 -33.81 -9.45
N ASP A 281 4.10 -33.20 -10.06
CA ASP A 281 4.18 -32.64 -11.41
C ASP A 281 4.80 -31.24 -11.32
N VAL A 282 4.40 -30.44 -10.32
CA VAL A 282 5.09 -29.19 -9.96
C VAL A 282 6.59 -29.44 -9.71
N LYS A 283 6.95 -30.52 -9.01
CA LYS A 283 8.35 -30.89 -8.78
C LYS A 283 9.09 -31.18 -10.10
N HIS A 284 8.45 -31.81 -11.06
CA HIS A 284 9.01 -32.03 -12.38
C HIS A 284 9.23 -30.71 -13.13
N GLU A 285 8.22 -29.84 -13.18
CA GLU A 285 8.32 -28.53 -13.86
C GLU A 285 9.42 -27.63 -13.25
N LEU A 286 9.54 -27.64 -11.93
CA LEU A 286 10.63 -26.95 -11.21
C LEU A 286 11.99 -27.55 -11.54
N LYS A 287 12.12 -28.88 -11.58
CA LYS A 287 13.37 -29.54 -11.95
C LYS A 287 13.80 -29.17 -13.37
N ASP A 288 12.85 -29.13 -14.31
CA ASP A 288 13.08 -28.67 -15.68
C ASP A 288 13.48 -27.18 -15.75
N ALA A 289 13.13 -26.40 -14.73
CA ALA A 289 13.57 -25.01 -14.56
C ALA A 289 14.95 -24.90 -13.86
N GLY A 290 15.58 -26.03 -13.52
CA GLY A 290 16.82 -26.06 -12.73
C GLY A 290 16.61 -25.68 -11.25
N ILE A 291 15.39 -25.90 -10.72
CA ILE A 291 15.01 -25.57 -9.35
C ILE A 291 14.69 -26.85 -8.59
N GLU A 292 15.30 -27.01 -7.43
CA GLU A 292 15.06 -28.11 -6.52
C GLU A 292 13.86 -27.81 -5.61
N LEU A 293 12.89 -28.73 -5.55
CA LEU A 293 11.86 -28.70 -4.51
C LEU A 293 12.38 -29.43 -3.26
N VAL A 294 12.51 -28.70 -2.16
CA VAL A 294 13.13 -29.18 -0.91
C VAL A 294 12.04 -29.36 0.14
N GLU A 295 11.93 -30.56 0.71
CA GLU A 295 11.09 -30.79 1.88
C GLU A 295 11.72 -30.11 3.09
N LEU A 296 10.92 -29.46 3.94
CA LEU A 296 11.43 -29.01 5.23
C LEU A 296 11.92 -30.26 5.96
N ASP A 297 13.20 -30.31 6.29
CA ASP A 297 13.73 -31.30 7.22
C ASP A 297 12.90 -31.16 8.49
N GLU A 298 11.90 -32.05 8.66
CA GLU A 298 11.26 -32.25 9.95
C GLU A 298 12.41 -32.45 10.91
N LYS A 299 12.55 -31.52 11.87
CA LYS A 299 13.55 -31.63 12.93
C LYS A 299 13.50 -33.08 13.39
N LYS A 300 14.55 -33.84 13.11
CA LYS A 300 14.78 -35.11 13.77
C LYS A 300 14.91 -34.77 15.24
N GLU A 301 13.79 -34.81 15.97
CA GLU A 301 13.78 -35.10 17.39
C GLU A 301 14.33 -36.52 17.53
N ASN A 302 15.65 -36.63 17.37
CA ASN A 302 16.38 -37.77 17.88
C ASN A 302 16.27 -37.64 19.39
N GLY A 303 15.30 -38.34 19.96
CA GLY A 303 15.31 -38.72 21.35
C GLY A 303 16.66 -39.35 21.66
N SER A 304 17.49 -38.63 22.40
CA SER A 304 18.51 -39.26 23.21
C SER A 304 17.82 -39.74 24.48
N ASP A 305 17.32 -40.97 24.42
CA ASP A 305 17.13 -41.83 25.59
C ASP A 305 18.45 -41.85 26.37
N VAL A 306 18.57 -41.00 27.39
CA VAL A 306 19.54 -41.21 28.45
C VAL A 306 18.88 -42.15 29.43
N LYS A 307 19.10 -43.45 29.21
CA LYS A 307 18.99 -44.45 30.27
C LYS A 307 19.99 -44.10 31.37
N ASN A 308 19.50 -43.94 32.60
CA ASN A 308 20.22 -44.26 33.82
C ASN A 308 19.26 -44.98 34.76
#